data_AF-A0A6J4K3E1-F1
#
_entry.id   AF-A0A6J4K3E1-F1
#
_cell.length_a   1.000
_cell.length_b   1.000
_cell.length_c   1.000
_cell.angle_alpha   90.00
_cell.angle_beta   90.00
_cell.angle_gamma   90.00
#
_symmetry.space_group_name_H-M   'P 1'
#
loop_
_entity.id
_entity.type
_entity.pdbx_description
1 polymer ?
#
loop_
_entity_poly.entity_id
_entity_poly.type
_entity_poly.pdbx_seq_one_letter_code
_entity_poly.pdbx_strand_id
1 'polypeptide(L)'
;MTVHGTGRVVLPAYGLADAEHQVEKELEEAWPGCRAEVLDVARTDDRARIVEEFAVRYRVRGTVAKTDGLRSLRERFSGTRFSGISWDVI
;
A
#
# COMPACT_ATOMS: atom_id res chain seq x y z
N MET A 1 11.95 1.91 -15.97
CA MET A 1 11.54 0.50 -15.76
C MET A 1 10.24 0.53 -15.01
N THR A 2 9.20 -0.16 -15.49
CA THR A 2 7.92 -0.20 -14.79
C THR A 2 7.99 -1.30 -13.74
N VAL A 3 7.53 -0.99 -12.53
CA VAL A 3 7.52 -1.96 -11.43
C VAL A 3 6.15 -1.96 -10.77
N HIS A 4 5.71 -3.16 -10.42
CA HIS A 4 4.48 -3.39 -9.69
C HIS A 4 4.84 -3.94 -8.30
N GLY A 5 4.16 -3.43 -7.27
CA GLY A 5 4.27 -3.93 -5.91
C GLY A 5 2.90 -4.40 -5.45
N THR A 6 2.78 -5.60 -4.90
CA THR A 6 1.54 -6.06 -4.24
C THR A 6 1.79 -6.22 -2.76
N GLY A 7 0.91 -5.66 -1.93
CA GLY A 7 1.01 -5.74 -0.48
C GLY A 7 -0.33 -5.91 0.19
N ARG A 8 -0.27 -6.17 1.49
CA ARG A 8 -1.42 -6.16 2.40
C ARG A 8 -1.03 -5.38 3.64
N VAL A 9 -1.93 -4.53 4.10
CA VAL A 9 -1.76 -3.77 5.34
C VAL A 9 -3.02 -3.90 6.19
N VAL A 10 -2.86 -3.85 7.52
CA VAL A 10 -3.98 -3.71 8.44
C VAL A 10 -3.89 -2.31 9.05
N LEU A 11 -4.99 -1.56 9.00
CA LEU A 11 -5.02 -0.20 9.52
C LEU A 11 -6.38 0.17 10.12
N PRO A 12 -6.39 1.09 11.10
CA PRO A 12 -7.62 1.66 11.64
C PRO A 12 -8.21 2.70 10.69
N ALA A 13 -9.51 2.65 10.42
CA ALA A 13 -10.23 3.63 9.60
C ALA A 13 -11.69 3.83 10.07
N TYR A 14 -12.32 4.93 9.67
CA TYR A 14 -13.74 5.23 9.97
C TYR A 14 -14.73 4.43 9.11
N GLY A 15 -14.22 3.66 8.14
CA GLY A 15 -15.00 2.83 7.23
C GLY A 15 -14.17 2.37 6.04
N LEU A 16 -14.80 1.60 5.15
CA LEU A 16 -14.13 1.03 3.96
C LEU A 16 -13.50 2.11 3.06
N ALA A 17 -14.25 3.15 2.70
CA ALA A 17 -13.76 4.21 1.82
C ALA A 17 -12.61 5.02 2.44
N ASP A 18 -12.63 5.20 3.76
CA ASP A 18 -11.54 5.85 4.49
C ASP A 18 -10.29 4.98 4.50
N ALA A 19 -10.45 3.66 4.68
CA ALA A 19 -9.34 2.72 4.62
C ALA A 19 -8.68 2.68 3.23
N GLU A 20 -9.49 2.67 2.16
CA GLU A 20 -9.01 2.75 0.77
C GLU A 20 -8.22 4.04 0.54
N HIS A 21 -8.83 5.18 0.87
CA HIS A 21 -8.23 6.48 0.65
C HIS A 21 -6.93 6.67 1.45
N GLN A 22 -6.87 6.15 2.67
CA GLN A 22 -5.67 6.20 3.49
C GLN A 22 -4.52 5.41 2.88
N VAL A 23 -4.77 4.20 2.35
CA VAL A 23 -3.74 3.43 1.65
C VAL A 23 -3.25 4.16 0.42
N GLU A 24 -4.15 4.69 -0.41
CA GLU A 24 -3.78 5.42 -1.62
C GLU A 24 -2.90 6.63 -1.31
N LYS A 25 -3.35 7.47 -0.37
CA LYS A 25 -2.64 8.68 0.04
C LYS A 25 -1.25 8.35 0.57
N GLU A 26 -1.13 7.40 1.48
CA GLU A 26 0.16 7.09 2.10
C GLU A 26 1.15 6.43 1.13
N LEU A 27 0.66 5.62 0.19
CA LEU A 27 1.50 5.07 -0.87
C LEU A 27 1.96 6.16 -1.83
N GLU A 28 1.11 7.13 -2.16
CA GLU A 28 1.49 8.28 -2.98
C GLU A 28 2.52 9.18 -2.25
N GLU A 29 2.35 9.44 -0.96
CA GLU A 29 3.32 10.18 -0.14
C GLU A 29 4.65 9.43 -0.02
N ALA A 30 4.58 8.12 0.23
CA ALA A 30 5.76 7.26 0.29
C ALA A 30 6.44 7.14 -1.07
N TRP A 31 5.69 7.16 -2.18
CA TRP A 31 6.25 7.09 -3.53
C TRP A 31 5.52 8.04 -4.49
N PRO A 32 5.97 9.30 -4.57
CA PRO A 32 5.34 10.30 -5.41
C PRO A 32 5.33 9.89 -6.89
N GLY A 33 4.17 10.02 -7.53
CA GLY A 33 3.97 9.62 -8.93
C GLY A 33 3.74 8.13 -9.14
N CYS A 34 3.60 7.34 -8.08
CA CYS A 34 3.01 6.00 -8.18
C CYS A 34 1.48 6.08 -8.20
N ARG A 35 0.84 5.03 -8.71
CA ARG A 35 -0.61 4.83 -8.63
C ARG A 35 -0.89 3.60 -7.81
N ALA A 36 -1.63 3.75 -6.72
CA ALA A 36 -2.19 2.65 -5.96
C ALA A 36 -3.53 2.21 -6.57
N GLU A 37 -3.78 0.90 -6.57
CA GLU A 37 -5.02 0.27 -6.96
C GLU A 37 -5.41 -0.66 -5.80
N VAL A 38 -6.49 -0.31 -5.10
CA VAL A 38 -7.02 -1.21 -4.06
C VAL A 38 -7.69 -2.40 -4.74
N LEU A 39 -7.30 -3.60 -4.31
CA LEU A 39 -7.80 -4.86 -4.88
C LEU A 39 -8.92 -5.46 -4.03
N ASP A 40 -8.79 -5.35 -2.71
CA ASP A 40 -9.72 -5.94 -1.76
C ASP A 40 -9.63 -5.21 -0.42
N VAL A 41 -10.77 -5.04 0.25
CA VAL A 41 -10.84 -4.47 1.60
C VAL A 41 -11.76 -5.33 2.45
N ALA A 42 -11.22 -5.83 3.54
CA ALA A 42 -11.96 -6.65 4.50
C ALA A 42 -11.90 -6.02 5.89
N ARG A 43 -13.06 -5.79 6.51
CA ARG A 43 -13.11 -5.45 7.94
C ARG A 43 -12.62 -6.65 8.75
N THR A 44 -11.66 -6.41 9.64
CA THR A 44 -11.10 -7.44 10.54
C THR A 44 -11.57 -7.29 11.99
N ASP A 45 -12.13 -6.14 12.37
CA ASP A 45 -12.73 -5.94 13.69
C ASP A 45 -14.01 -6.79 13.84
N ASP A 46 -14.13 -7.48 14.98
CA ASP A 46 -15.28 -8.32 15.33
C ASP A 46 -16.47 -7.51 15.86
N ARG A 47 -16.27 -6.21 16.20
CA ARG A 47 -17.31 -5.35 16.75
C ARG A 47 -17.38 -4.01 16.03
N ALA A 48 -18.59 -3.54 15.77
CA ALA A 48 -18.81 -2.22 15.18
C ALA A 48 -18.35 -1.12 16.16
N ARG A 49 -17.39 -0.30 15.72
CA ARG A 49 -16.82 0.85 16.46
C ARG A 49 -16.75 2.07 15.55
N ILE A 50 -16.47 3.24 16.12
CA ILE A 50 -16.26 4.47 15.34
C ILE A 50 -15.01 4.36 14.46
N VAL A 51 -13.97 3.69 14.96
CA VAL A 51 -12.75 3.36 14.22
C VAL A 51 -12.60 1.84 14.28
N GLU A 52 -12.57 1.21 13.11
CA GLU A 52 -12.49 -0.24 12.95
C GLU A 52 -11.17 -0.61 12.25
N GLU A 53 -10.68 -1.83 12.46
CA GLU A 53 -9.53 -2.35 11.72
C GLU A 53 -9.95 -2.95 10.38
N PHE A 54 -9.23 -2.57 9.32
CA PHE A 54 -9.41 -3.08 7.97
C PHE A 54 -8.11 -3.66 7.43
N ALA A 55 -8.22 -4.84 6.83
CA ALA A 55 -7.20 -5.41 6.00
C ALA A 55 -7.40 -4.95 4.55
N VAL A 56 -6.43 -4.20 4.02
CA VAL A 56 -6.45 -3.70 2.65
C VAL A 56 -5.39 -4.41 1.84
N ARG A 57 -5.80 -5.05 0.75
CA ARG A 57 -4.90 -5.59 -0.27
C ARG A 57 -4.82 -4.60 -1.42
N TYR A 58 -3.60 -4.27 -1.83
CA TYR A 58 -3.36 -3.23 -2.83
C TYR A 58 -2.28 -3.63 -3.82
N ARG A 59 -2.30 -2.98 -4.98
CA ARG A 59 -1.26 -3.02 -5.99
C ARG A 59 -0.77 -1.59 -6.22
N VAL A 60 0.52 -1.37 -6.13
CA VAL A 60 1.15 -0.10 -6.50
C VAL A 60 1.87 -0.26 -7.83
N ARG A 61 1.68 0.70 -8.73
CA ARG A 61 2.38 0.77 -10.02
C ARG A 61 3.16 2.07 -10.09
N GLY A 62 4.42 1.98 -10.51
CA GLY A 62 5.19 3.18 -10.80
C GLY A 62 6.38 2.90 -11.72
N THR A 63 7.13 3.96 -11.99
CA THR A 63 8.32 3.90 -12.86
C THR A 63 9.55 4.25 -12.04
N VAL A 64 10.58 3.41 -12.12
CA VAL A 64 11.87 3.61 -11.43
C VAL A 64 13.04 3.62 -12.42
N ALA A 65 14.14 4.25 -12.00
CA ALA A 65 15.42 4.24 -12.72
C ALA A 65 16.10 2.86 -12.66
N LYS A 66 16.88 2.54 -13.69
CA LYS A 66 17.35 1.17 -14.02
C LYS A 66 18.41 0.60 -13.05
N THR A 67 19.14 1.43 -12.32
CA THR A 67 20.35 1.02 -11.58
C THR A 67 20.10 0.62 -10.12
N ASP A 68 19.12 1.23 -9.42
CA ASP A 68 18.84 0.95 -8.00
C ASP A 68 17.35 0.85 -7.64
N GLY A 69 16.45 0.93 -8.63
CA GLY A 69 15.02 1.19 -8.42
C GLY A 69 14.32 0.28 -7.40
N LEU A 70 14.53 -1.04 -7.46
CA LEU A 70 13.87 -1.98 -6.54
C LEU A 70 14.45 -1.96 -5.13
N ARG A 71 15.78 -1.82 -5.00
CA ARG A 71 16.44 -1.73 -3.70
C ARG A 71 15.98 -0.46 -2.99
N SER A 72 15.99 0.67 -3.69
CA SER A 72 15.51 1.95 -3.14
C SER A 72 14.05 1.89 -2.72
N LEU A 73 13.17 1.20 -3.47
CA LEU A 73 11.78 0.99 -3.05
C LEU A 73 11.69 0.17 -1.76
N ARG A 74 12.38 -0.97 -1.69
CA ARG A 74 12.41 -1.81 -0.48
C ARG A 74 12.95 -1.06 0.73
N GLU A 75 14.02 -0.30 0.57
CA GLU A 75 14.59 0.54 1.62
C GLU A 75 13.61 1.63 2.08
N ARG A 76 12.93 2.28 1.14
CA ARG A 76 11.96 3.33 1.44
C ARG A 76 10.73 2.85 2.20
N PHE A 77 10.30 1.61 1.95
CA PHE A 77 9.23 0.96 2.72
C PHE A 77 9.72 0.20 3.94
N SER A 78 11.03 0.03 4.12
CA SER A 78 11.60 -0.66 5.27
C SER A 78 11.20 0.06 6.57
N GLY A 79 10.74 -0.71 7.56
CA GLY A 79 10.27 -0.17 8.83
C GLY A 79 8.90 0.53 8.78
N THR A 80 8.27 0.64 7.61
CA THR A 80 6.88 1.10 7.48
C THR A 80 5.91 -0.08 7.59
N ARG A 81 4.62 0.23 7.78
CA ARG A 81 3.53 -0.76 7.69
C ARG A 81 3.39 -1.40 6.29
N PHE A 82 4.06 -0.85 5.28
CA PHE A 82 4.08 -1.36 3.90
C PHE A 82 5.36 -2.15 3.57
N SER A 83 6.20 -2.48 4.55
CA SER A 83 7.48 -3.20 4.36
C SER A 83 7.35 -4.60 3.73
N GLY A 84 6.15 -5.20 3.73
CA GLY A 84 5.86 -6.53 3.19
C GLY A 84 5.46 -6.60 1.71
N ILE A 85 5.76 -5.56 0.90
CA ILE A 85 5.38 -5.55 -0.52
C ILE A 85 6.24 -6.54 -1.34
N SER A 86 5.58 -7.42 -2.09
CA SER A 86 6.20 -8.23 -3.14
C SER A 86 6.33 -7.39 -4.41
N TRP A 87 7.53 -7.32 -4.98
CA TRP A 87 7.85 -6.47 -6.13
C TRP A 87 8.16 -7.29 -7.39
N ASP A 88 7.55 -6.89 -8.50
CA ASP A 88 7.72 -7.49 -9.83
C ASP A 88 8.09 -6.41 -10.86
N VAL A 89 8.91 -6.78 -11.84
CA VAL A 89 9.38 -5.88 -12.92
C VAL A 89 8.67 -6.23 -14.22
N ILE A 90 8.25 -5.20 -14.97
CA ILE A 90 7.59 -5.32 -16.27
C ILE A 90 8.34 -4.49 -17.32
#